data_AF-A0A813DHB2-F1
#
_entry.id   AF-A0A813DHB2-F1
#
_cell.length_a   1.000
_cell.length_b   1.000
_cell.length_c   1.000
_cell.angle_alpha   90.00
_cell.angle_beta   90.00
_cell.angle_gamma   90.00
#
_symmetry.space_group_name_H-M   'P 1'
#
loop_
_entity.id
_entity.type
_entity.pdbx_description
1 polymer ?
#
loop_
_entity_poly.entity_id
_entity_poly.type
_entity_poly.pdbx_seq_one_letter_code
_entity_poly.pdbx_strand_id
1 'polypeptide(L)'
;MAVATSKEFGTAPLDIFKVMLCGGAAVKVDGADDGEEWQCRCLPALRGIGVEQEILGGVLDVLSATLLCGEIRWGEGEEAVCSTPGVLADLAELLGVEARLLE
;
A
#
# COMPACT_ATOMS: atom_id res chain seq x y z
N MET A 1 6.26 -27.61 -22.14
CA MET A 1 7.32 -26.72 -21.60
C MET A 1 6.59 -25.55 -20.98
N ALA A 2 6.31 -25.60 -19.68
CA ALA A 2 5.54 -24.56 -18.99
C ALA A 2 6.51 -23.47 -18.53
N VAL A 3 6.35 -22.27 -19.08
CA VAL A 3 7.08 -21.07 -18.64
C VAL A 3 6.35 -20.56 -17.40
N ALA A 4 7.03 -20.57 -16.26
CA ALA A 4 6.56 -19.90 -15.05
C ALA A 4 6.57 -18.39 -15.30
N THR A 5 5.43 -17.83 -15.67
CA THR A 5 5.23 -16.39 -15.82
C THR A 5 5.05 -15.78 -14.44
N SER A 6 5.98 -14.89 -14.11
CA SER A 6 5.93 -13.85 -13.06
C SER A 6 5.21 -14.23 -11.77
N LYS A 7 5.98 -14.38 -10.68
CA LYS A 7 5.50 -14.11 -9.33
C LYS A 7 4.60 -12.88 -9.37
N GLU A 8 3.33 -13.11 -9.07
CA GLU A 8 2.29 -12.11 -8.94
C GLU A 8 2.84 -11.03 -8.02
N PHE A 9 2.96 -9.80 -8.54
CA PHE A 9 2.90 -8.64 -7.66
C PHE A 9 1.63 -8.84 -6.85
N GLY A 10 1.82 -9.01 -5.54
CA GLY A 10 0.75 -9.34 -4.60
C GLY A 10 -0.46 -8.49 -4.92
N THR A 11 -1.55 -9.16 -5.25
CA THR A 11 -2.90 -8.62 -5.34
C THR A 11 -3.37 -8.22 -3.95
N ALA A 12 -2.58 -7.43 -3.21
CA ALA A 12 -3.05 -6.76 -2.01
C ALA A 12 -4.31 -6.02 -2.45
N PRO A 13 -5.50 -6.48 -2.01
CA PRO A 13 -6.71 -6.04 -2.63
C PRO A 13 -6.81 -4.54 -2.34
N LEU A 14 -6.98 -3.74 -3.38
CA LEU A 14 -7.28 -2.30 -3.29
C LEU A 14 -8.45 -2.01 -2.33
N ASP A 15 -9.21 -3.05 -1.93
CA ASP A 15 -10.22 -2.99 -0.88
C ASP A 15 -9.69 -2.56 0.49
N ILE A 16 -8.40 -2.76 0.82
CA ILE A 16 -7.84 -2.32 2.11
C ILE A 16 -7.60 -0.80 2.12
N PHE A 17 -7.26 -0.17 0.99
CA PHE A 17 -6.94 1.26 0.91
C PHE A 17 -8.16 2.16 0.70
N LYS A 18 -9.35 1.57 0.80
CA LYS A 18 -10.60 2.17 0.38
C LYS A 18 -11.05 3.29 1.32
N VAL A 19 -10.70 3.31 2.60
CA VAL A 19 -11.18 4.39 3.50
C VAL A 19 -10.35 5.66 3.31
N MET A 20 -9.02 5.54 3.21
CA MET A 20 -8.10 6.66 3.02
C MET A 20 -8.25 7.27 1.62
N LEU A 21 -8.37 6.45 0.57
CA LEU A 21 -8.55 6.93 -0.80
C LEU A 21 -10.00 7.35 -1.11
N CYS A 22 -11.02 6.71 -0.52
CA CYS A 22 -12.43 7.08 -0.75
C CYS A 22 -12.97 8.14 0.22
N GLY A 23 -12.15 8.67 1.14
CA GLY A 23 -12.46 9.91 1.85
C GLY A 23 -12.49 11.14 0.92
N GLY A 24 -11.80 11.05 -0.23
CA GLY A 24 -11.88 12.01 -1.32
C GLY A 24 -13.05 11.72 -2.27
N ALA A 25 -13.69 12.77 -2.78
CA ALA A 25 -14.88 12.66 -3.64
C ALA A 25 -14.61 12.04 -5.03
N ALA A 26 -13.34 11.80 -5.40
CA ALA A 26 -12.98 11.24 -6.70
C ALA A 26 -11.76 10.30 -6.57
N VAL A 27 -12.01 9.01 -6.75
CA VAL A 27 -10.99 7.94 -6.84
C VAL A 27 -10.58 7.69 -8.29
N LYS A 28 -11.29 8.29 -9.25
CA LYS A 28 -11.01 8.22 -10.69
C LYS A 28 -11.07 9.60 -11.31
N VAL A 29 -10.14 9.86 -12.22
CA VAL A 29 -10.11 11.07 -13.05
C VAL A 29 -10.52 10.68 -14.47
N ASP A 30 -11.50 11.38 -15.03
CA ASP A 30 -11.97 11.10 -16.39
C ASP A 30 -10.82 11.25 -17.40
N GLY A 31 -10.61 10.22 -18.22
CA GLY A 31 -9.56 10.18 -19.23
C GLY A 31 -8.17 9.81 -18.72
N ALA A 32 -8.01 9.47 -17.43
CA ALA A 32 -6.77 8.95 -16.88
C ALA A 32 -6.91 7.45 -16.54
N ASP A 33 -5.86 6.68 -16.84
CA ASP A 33 -5.70 5.29 -16.42
C ASP A 33 -4.45 5.20 -15.55
N ASP A 34 -4.64 5.04 -14.24
CA ASP A 34 -3.54 5.00 -13.26
C ASP A 34 -2.59 3.81 -13.51
N GLY A 35 -3.12 2.70 -14.05
CA GLY A 35 -2.32 1.53 -14.40
C GLY A 35 -1.43 1.81 -15.61
N GLU A 36 -1.99 2.44 -16.65
CA GLU A 36 -1.22 2.86 -17.83
C GLU A 36 -0.19 3.94 -17.46
N GLU A 37 -0.57 4.96 -16.70
CA GLU A 37 0.33 6.02 -16.23
C GLU A 37 1.51 5.44 -15.41
N TRP A 38 1.24 4.49 -14.53
CA TRP A 38 2.28 3.80 -13.76
C TRP A 38 3.24 3.03 -14.67
N GLN A 39 2.71 2.19 -15.57
CA GLN A 39 3.51 1.29 -16.42
C GLN A 39 4.27 2.02 -17.52
N CYS A 40 3.64 3.02 -18.14
CA CYS A 40 4.16 3.67 -19.33
C CYS A 40 4.95 4.96 -19.03
N ARG A 41 4.74 5.59 -17.87
CA ARG A 41 5.37 6.89 -17.54
C ARG A 41 6.21 6.84 -16.27
N CYS A 42 5.62 6.50 -15.12
CA CYS A 42 6.32 6.53 -13.84
C CYS A 42 7.46 5.51 -13.76
N LEU A 43 7.18 4.23 -14.01
CA LEU A 43 8.17 3.16 -13.89
C LEU A 43 9.35 3.33 -14.87
N PRO A 44 9.14 3.69 -16.16
CA PRO A 44 10.23 3.99 -17.07
C PRO A 44 11.05 5.21 -16.65
N ALA A 45 10.43 6.27 -16.13
CA ALA A 45 11.14 7.46 -15.66
C ALA A 45 12.03 7.16 -14.45
N LEU A 46 11.52 6.40 -13.48
CA LEU A 46 12.27 5.96 -12.30
C LEU A 46 13.47 5.09 -12.70
N ARG A 47 13.28 4.17 -13.64
CA ARG A 47 14.38 3.37 -14.22
C ARG A 47 15.38 4.25 -14.97
N GLY A 48 14.90 5.27 -15.68
CA GLY A 48 15.73 6.23 -16.42
C GLY A 48 16.68 7.04 -15.54
N ILE A 49 16.32 7.28 -14.27
CA ILE A 49 17.19 7.93 -13.27
C ILE A 49 17.97 6.91 -12.41
N GLY A 50 17.93 5.62 -12.74
CA GLY A 50 18.70 4.57 -12.07
C GLY A 50 18.07 4.00 -10.80
N VAL A 51 16.77 4.17 -10.58
CA VAL A 51 16.09 3.51 -9.44
C VAL A 51 16.06 2.00 -9.67
N GLU A 52 16.73 1.28 -8.79
CA GLU A 52 16.77 -0.18 -8.80
C GLU A 52 15.48 -0.79 -8.23
N GLN A 53 15.20 -2.04 -8.60
CA GLN A 53 13.97 -2.72 -8.19
C GLN A 53 13.86 -2.91 -6.67
N GLU A 54 14.99 -3.07 -5.97
CA GLU A 54 15.02 -3.19 -4.50
C GLU A 54 14.61 -1.87 -3.83
N ILE A 55 15.19 -0.75 -4.29
CA ILE A 55 14.85 0.59 -3.81
C ILE A 55 13.37 0.90 -4.10
N LEU A 56 12.91 0.54 -5.31
CA LEU A 56 11.51 0.71 -5.68
C LEU A 56 10.56 -0.09 -4.79
N GLY A 57 10.93 -1.34 -4.44
CA GLY A 57 10.18 -2.16 -3.49
C GLY A 57 10.02 -1.45 -2.15
N GLY A 58 11.13 -0.98 -1.56
CA GLY A 58 11.08 -0.26 -0.29
C GLY A 58 10.26 1.04 -0.34
N VAL A 59 10.28 1.77 -1.45
CA VAL A 59 9.41 2.95 -1.65
C VAL A 59 7.93 2.54 -1.66
N LEU A 60 7.58 1.46 -2.37
CA LEU A 60 6.21 0.95 -2.40
C LEU A 60 5.75 0.45 -1.04
N ASP A 61 6.64 -0.17 -0.25
CA ASP A 61 6.34 -0.60 1.11
C ASP A 61 6.04 0.60 2.01
N VAL A 62 6.84 1.67 1.94
CA VAL A 62 6.59 2.91 2.71
C VAL A 62 5.27 3.58 2.31
N LEU A 63 4.97 3.65 1.01
CA LEU A 63 3.69 4.19 0.52
C LEU A 63 2.50 3.34 1.00
N SER A 64 2.64 2.03 0.96
CA SER A 64 1.60 1.08 1.42
C SER A 64 1.39 1.19 2.93
N ALA A 65 2.47 1.30 3.71
CA ALA A 65 2.42 1.50 5.15
C ALA A 65 1.72 2.83 5.50
N THR A 66 2.02 3.89 4.75
CA THR A 66 1.37 5.20 4.92
C THR A 66 -0.14 5.12 4.72
N LEU A 67 -0.59 4.34 3.74
CA LEU A 67 -2.03 4.13 3.51
C LEU A 67 -2.66 3.27 4.63
N LEU A 68 -1.99 2.19 5.07
CA LEU A 68 -2.45 1.35 6.18
C LEU A 68 -2.61 2.14 7.48
N CYS A 69 -1.72 3.10 7.75
CA CYS A 69 -1.86 4.00 8.91
C CYS A 69 -3.22 4.73 8.93
N GLY A 70 -3.75 5.11 7.76
CA GLY A 70 -5.05 5.80 7.66
C GLY A 70 -6.26 4.88 7.81
N GLU A 71 -6.06 3.56 7.79
CA GLU A 71 -7.11 2.54 7.95
C GLU A 71 -7.26 2.09 9.41
N ILE A 72 -6.31 2.45 10.28
CA ILE A 72 -6.36 2.13 11.71
C ILE A 72 -7.51 2.90 12.36
N ARG A 73 -8.37 2.18 13.08
CA ARG A 73 -9.48 2.75 13.84
C ARG A 73 -9.34 2.48 15.32
N TRP A 74 -9.65 3.47 16.13
CA TRP A 74 -9.61 3.38 17.59
C TRP A 74 -11.03 3.30 18.15
N GLY A 75 -11.22 2.48 19.19
CA GLY A 75 -12.49 2.37 19.90
C GLY A 75 -12.83 3.64 20.67
N GLU A 76 -14.12 3.84 20.95
CA GLU A 76 -14.65 5.03 21.65
C GLU A 76 -14.61 4.92 23.19
N GLY A 77 -13.84 3.97 23.73
CA GLY A 77 -13.74 3.73 25.18
C GLY A 77 -12.84 4.72 25.92
N GLU A 78 -12.75 4.58 27.24
CA GLU A 78 -11.79 5.34 28.07
C GLU A 78 -10.33 4.99 27.74
N GLU A 79 -10.11 3.80 27.18
CA GLU A 79 -8.80 3.32 26.70
C GLU A 79 -8.77 3.33 25.16
N ALA A 80 -7.65 3.80 24.60
CA ALA A 80 -7.41 3.78 23.16
C ALA A 80 -7.10 2.34 22.70
N VAL A 81 -8.15 1.57 22.44
CA VAL A 81 -8.03 0.20 21.94
C VAL A 81 -8.15 0.20 20.42
N CYS A 82 -7.18 -0.40 19.73
CA CYS A 82 -7.27 -0.58 18.28
C CYS A 82 -8.44 -1.51 17.93
N SER A 83 -9.39 -0.99 17.15
CA SER A 83 -10.56 -1.72 16.67
C SER A 83 -10.33 -2.45 15.34
N THR A 84 -9.16 -2.23 14.72
CA THR A 84 -8.72 -2.87 13.47
C THR A 84 -7.36 -3.58 13.65
N PRO A 85 -7.27 -4.59 14.53
CA PRO A 85 -5.99 -5.23 14.86
C PRO A 85 -5.35 -5.96 13.66
N GLY A 86 -6.13 -6.42 12.69
CA GLY A 86 -5.59 -6.99 11.44
C GLY A 86 -4.77 -5.99 10.63
N VAL A 87 -5.28 -4.76 10.48
CA VAL A 87 -4.57 -3.66 9.79
C VAL A 87 -3.28 -3.30 10.53
N LEU A 88 -3.31 -3.30 11.87
CA LEU A 88 -2.12 -3.06 12.70
C LEU A 88 -1.06 -4.15 12.50
N ALA A 89 -1.47 -5.41 12.39
CA ALA A 89 -0.57 -6.54 12.13
C ALA A 89 0.05 -6.46 10.72
N ASP A 90 -0.77 -6.17 9.70
CA ASP A 90 -0.29 -5.99 8.32
C ASP A 90 0.72 -4.82 8.22
N LEU A 91 0.46 -3.72 8.95
CA LEU A 91 1.40 -2.60 9.05
C LEU A 91 2.71 -3.01 9.74
N ALA A 92 2.64 -3.79 10.82
CA ALA A 92 3.81 -4.28 11.52
C ALA A 92 4.68 -5.19 10.64
N GLU A 93 4.05 -6.10 9.90
CA GLU A 93 4.72 -6.98 8.94
C GLU A 93 5.44 -6.16 7.86
N LEU A 94 4.74 -5.19 7.27
CA LEU A 94 5.28 -4.34 6.21
C LEU A 94 6.45 -3.46 6.67
N LEU A 95 6.41 -2.97 7.91
CA LEU A 95 7.50 -2.19 8.52
C LEU A 95 8.64 -3.06 9.07
N GLY A 96 8.46 -4.38 9.13
CA GLY A 96 9.43 -5.30 9.73
C GLY A 96 9.60 -5.12 11.24
N VAL A 97 8.53 -4.71 11.94
CA VAL A 97 8.52 -4.47 13.40
C VAL A 97 7.58 -5.43 14.12
N GLU A 98 7.78 -5.58 15.41
CA GLU A 98 6.84 -6.34 16.24
C GLU A 98 5.54 -5.54 16.44
N ALA A 99 4.38 -6.16 16.24
CA ALA A 99 3.07 -5.49 16.33
C ALA A 99 2.83 -4.80 17.68
N ARG A 100 3.34 -5.37 18.78
CA ARG A 100 3.28 -4.79 20.14
C ARG A 100 3.98 -3.42 20.27
N LEU A 101 4.81 -3.03 19.30
CA LEU A 101 5.45 -1.71 19.27
C LEU A 101 4.54 -0.63 18.64
N LEU A 102 3.42 -1.04 18.02
CA LEU A 102 2.43 -0.18 17.39
C LEU A 102 1.15 -0.02 18.23
N GLU A 103 1.07 -0.70 19.37
CA GLU A 103 0.00 -0.62 20.38
C GLU A 103 0.31 0.45 21.44
#